data_AF-A0A524KM47-F1
#
_entry.id   AF-A0A524KM47-F1
#
_cell.length_a   1.000
_cell.length_b   1.000
_cell.length_c   1.000
_cell.angle_alpha   90.00
_cell.angle_beta   90.00
_cell.angle_gamma   90.00
#
_symmetry.space_group_name_H-M   'P 1'
#
loop_
_entity.id
_entity.type
_entity.pdbx_description
1 polymer ?
#
loop_
_entity_poly.entity_id
_entity_poly.type
_entity_poly.pdbx_seq_one_letter_code
_entity_poly.pdbx_strand_id
1 'polypeptide(L)'
;AAGAKLHPAARTFQALRILVNRELANLERLLRVLPACLAPGGVAAIISFHSGEDRRVKASFRDGLDRGIYAEISPDPVMAGEAETRANPRSRSAKLRWARTGR
;
A
#
# COMPACT_ATOMS: atom_id res chain seq x y z
N ALA A 1 12.94 15.43 -15.76
CA ALA A 1 13.73 14.45 -16.55
C ALA A 1 12.77 13.46 -17.20
N ALA A 2 12.80 13.34 -18.52
CA ALA A 2 11.95 12.45 -19.30
C ALA A 2 12.01 11.01 -18.76
N GLY A 3 10.84 10.39 -18.59
CA GLY A 3 10.71 9.06 -18.00
C GLY A 3 11.50 8.03 -18.80
N ALA A 4 12.58 7.50 -18.22
CA ALA A 4 13.27 6.34 -18.75
C ALA A 4 12.23 5.25 -19.03
N LYS A 5 12.11 4.87 -20.29
CA LYS A 5 11.18 3.83 -20.75
C LYS A 5 11.45 2.59 -19.90
N LEU A 6 10.43 2.10 -19.20
CA LEU A 6 10.56 0.89 -18.40
C LEU A 6 11.16 -0.20 -19.29
N HIS A 7 12.19 -0.89 -18.82
CA HIS A 7 12.75 -2.02 -19.57
C HIS A 7 11.60 -2.96 -19.97
N PRO A 8 11.52 -3.44 -21.22
CA PRO A 8 10.37 -4.21 -21.70
C PRO A 8 10.05 -5.42 -20.80
N ALA A 9 11.07 -6.06 -20.24
CA ALA A 9 10.90 -7.19 -19.33
C ALA A 9 10.46 -6.80 -17.90
N ALA A 10 10.51 -5.53 -17.49
CA ALA A 10 10.26 -5.13 -16.10
C ALA A 10 8.85 -5.52 -15.61
N ARG A 11 7.83 -5.45 -16.47
CA ARG A 11 6.48 -5.92 -16.14
C ARG A 11 6.41 -7.45 -16.00
N THR A 12 7.13 -8.18 -16.86
CA THR A 12 7.22 -9.64 -16.78
C THR A 12 7.89 -10.08 -15.47
N PHE A 13 9.03 -9.49 -15.12
CA PHE A 13 9.71 -9.80 -13.86
C PHE A 13 8.88 -9.38 -12.64
N GLN A 14 8.14 -8.27 -12.71
CA GLN A 14 7.19 -7.92 -11.66
C GLN A 14 6.09 -8.97 -11.50
N ALA A 15 5.50 -9.45 -12.60
CA ALA A 15 4.47 -10.49 -12.56
C ALA A 15 5.01 -11.81 -11.99
N LEU A 16 6.20 -12.24 -12.42
CA LEU A 16 6.86 -13.43 -11.88
C LEU A 16 7.14 -13.28 -10.37
N ARG A 17 7.66 -12.13 -9.94
CA ARG A 17 7.92 -11.83 -8.53
C ARG A 17 6.64 -11.91 -7.69
N ILE A 18 5.55 -11.30 -8.17
CA ILE A 18 4.23 -11.36 -7.52
C ILE A 18 3.75 -12.80 -7.39
N LEU A 19 3.86 -13.58 -8.47
CA LEU A 19 3.40 -14.97 -8.54
C LEU A 19 4.19 -15.87 -7.60
N VAL A 20 5.52 -15.85 -7.71
CA VAL A 20 6.43 -16.72 -6.95
C VAL A 20 6.32 -16.46 -5.45
N ASN A 21 6.30 -15.19 -5.04
CA ASN A 21 6.22 -14.83 -3.62
C ASN A 21 4.78 -14.73 -3.08
N ARG A 22 3.78 -15.02 -3.92
CA ARG A 22 2.35 -14.93 -3.57
C ARG A 22 1.98 -13.57 -2.96
N GLU A 23 2.57 -12.49 -3.46
CA GLU A 23 2.58 -11.18 -2.78
C GLU A 23 1.17 -10.64 -2.54
N LEU A 24 0.30 -10.71 -3.55
CA LEU A 24 -1.08 -10.22 -3.43
C LEU A 24 -1.92 -11.06 -2.47
N ALA A 25 -1.76 -12.39 -2.48
CA ALA A 25 -2.47 -13.27 -1.57
C ALA A 25 -2.04 -13.06 -0.11
N ASN A 26 -0.74 -12.84 0.11
CA ASN A 26 -0.19 -12.51 1.42
C ASN A 26 -0.69 -11.15 1.92
N LEU A 27 -0.74 -10.15 1.04
CA LEU A 27 -1.31 -8.84 1.36
C LEU A 27 -2.79 -8.95 1.73
N GLU A 28 -3.59 -9.68 0.96
CA GLU A 28 -5.02 -9.89 1.26
C GLU A 28 -5.21 -10.60 2.61
N ARG A 29 -4.38 -11.61 2.92
CA ARG A 29 -4.42 -12.28 4.22
C ARG A 29 -4.06 -11.32 5.36
N LEU A 30 -3.02 -10.51 5.19
CA LEU A 30 -2.63 -9.49 6.16
C LEU A 30 -3.79 -8.52 6.40
N LEU A 31 -4.36 -7.96 5.34
CA LEU A 31 -5.46 -6.98 5.42
C LEU A 31 -6.69 -7.54 6.15
N ARG A 32 -6.99 -8.84 6.00
CA ARG A 32 -8.09 -9.49 6.74
C ARG A 32 -7.83 -9.58 8.25
N VAL A 33 -6.61 -9.88 8.67
CA VAL A 33 -6.29 -10.07 10.10
C VAL A 33 -5.87 -8.77 10.79
N LEU A 34 -5.43 -7.79 10.02
CA LEU A 34 -4.86 -6.53 10.52
C LEU A 34 -5.73 -5.81 11.55
N PRO A 35 -7.06 -5.66 11.38
CA PRO A 35 -7.88 -4.98 12.37
C PRO A 35 -7.83 -5.63 13.75
N ALA A 36 -7.80 -6.96 13.82
CA ALA A 36 -7.77 -7.71 15.07
C ALA A 36 -6.41 -7.62 15.79
N CYS A 37 -5.36 -7.17 15.10
CA CYS A 37 -4.04 -6.98 15.67
C CYS A 37 -3.84 -5.57 16.26
N LEU A 38 -4.78 -4.64 16.06
CA LEU A 38 -4.65 -3.26 16.52
C LEU A 38 -5.34 -3.07 17.87
N ALA A 39 -4.64 -2.43 18.80
CA ALA A 39 -5.26 -1.91 20.02
C ALA A 39 -6.28 -0.81 19.69
N PRO A 40 -7.20 -0.47 20.62
CA PRO A 40 -8.02 0.73 20.49
C PRO A 40 -7.16 1.98 20.27
N GLY A 41 -7.55 2.83 19.31
CA GLY A 41 -6.80 3.99 18.85
C GLY A 41 -5.52 3.66 18.05
N GLY A 42 -5.22 2.38 17.81
CA GLY A 42 -4.07 1.92 17.05
C GLY A 42 -4.13 2.32 15.57
N VAL A 43 -2.96 2.50 14.96
CA VAL A 43 -2.82 2.91 13.56
C VAL A 43 -2.09 1.83 12.77
N ALA A 44 -2.69 1.38 11.69
CA ALA A 44 -2.00 0.63 10.65
C ALA A 44 -1.53 1.58 9.55
N ALA A 45 -0.26 1.48 9.15
CA ALA A 45 0.28 2.18 7.99
C ALA A 45 0.92 1.17 7.03
N ILE A 46 0.58 1.26 5.73
CA ILE A 46 1.06 0.35 4.69
C ILE A 46 1.64 1.17 3.55
N ILE A 47 2.86 0.82 3.13
CA ILE A 47 3.52 1.36 1.94
C ILE A 47 3.40 0.33 0.81
N SER A 48 2.88 0.77 -0.33
CA SER A 48 2.78 -0.03 -1.56
C SER A 48 3.59 0.59 -2.69
N PHE A 49 4.11 -0.24 -3.61
CA PHE A 49 4.99 0.24 -4.69
C PHE A 49 4.38 0.11 -6.07
N HIS A 50 3.27 -0.63 -6.19
CA HIS A 50 2.54 -0.75 -7.44
C HIS A 50 1.02 -0.68 -7.26
N SER A 51 0.32 -0.37 -8.35
CA SER A 51 -1.13 -0.11 -8.36
C SER A 51 -1.97 -1.29 -7.87
N GLY A 52 -1.53 -2.52 -8.12
CA GLY A 52 -2.20 -3.74 -7.66
C GLY A 52 -2.28 -3.90 -6.14
N GLU A 53 -1.23 -3.50 -5.41
CA GLU A 53 -1.18 -3.47 -3.95
C GLU A 53 -1.99 -2.29 -3.41
N ASP A 54 -1.71 -1.07 -3.89
CA ASP A 54 -2.36 0.18 -3.48
C ASP A 54 -3.89 0.08 -3.57
N ARG A 55 -4.41 -0.50 -4.66
CA ARG A 55 -5.85 -0.69 -4.84
C ARG A 55 -6.46 -1.58 -3.75
N ARG A 56 -5.76 -2.65 -3.34
CA ARG A 56 -6.25 -3.58 -2.31
C ARG A 56 -6.23 -2.94 -0.93
N VAL A 57 -5.15 -2.23 -0.61
CA VAL A 57 -5.05 -1.46 0.66
C VAL A 57 -6.17 -0.43 0.72
N LYS A 58 -6.34 0.38 -0.34
CA LYS A 58 -7.42 1.37 -0.43
C LYS A 58 -8.80 0.74 -0.24
N ALA A 59 -9.09 -0.35 -0.94
CA ALA A 59 -10.38 -1.03 -0.85
C ALA A 59 -10.63 -1.59 0.56
N SER A 60 -9.64 -2.23 1.16
CA SER A 60 -9.76 -2.81 2.51
C SER A 60 -9.94 -1.76 3.60
N PHE A 61 -9.21 -0.63 3.52
CA PHE A 61 -9.37 0.45 4.49
C PHE A 61 -10.73 1.14 4.35
N ARG A 62 -11.22 1.32 3.12
CA ARG A 62 -12.55 1.87 2.88
C ARG A 62 -13.65 0.95 3.40
N ASP A 63 -13.60 -0.35 3.09
CA ASP A 63 -14.55 -1.33 3.62
C ASP A 63 -14.54 -1.34 5.16
N GLY A 64 -13.34 -1.31 5.76
CA GLY A 64 -13.21 -1.23 7.22
C GLY A 64 -13.79 0.06 7.81
N LEU A 65 -13.66 1.19 7.13
CA LEU A 65 -14.28 2.45 7.54
C LEU A 65 -15.81 2.37 7.45
N ASP A 66 -16.34 1.90 6.31
CA ASP A 66 -17.78 1.79 6.06
C ASP A 66 -18.46 0.84 7.06
N ARG A 67 -17.72 -0.18 7.53
CA ARG A 67 -18.16 -1.15 8.55
C ARG A 67 -17.89 -0.71 10.00
N GLY A 68 -17.32 0.48 10.22
CA GLY A 68 -16.99 1.00 11.55
C GLY A 68 -15.84 0.30 12.27
N ILE A 69 -15.05 -0.52 11.56
CA ILE A 69 -13.82 -1.15 12.09
C ILE A 69 -12.73 -0.10 12.29
N TYR A 70 -12.57 0.79 11.31
CA TYR A 70 -11.70 1.94 11.39
C TYR A 70 -12.53 3.19 11.67
N ALA A 71 -12.04 4.06 12.54
CA ALA A 71 -12.62 5.36 12.80
C ALA A 71 -12.18 6.41 11.76
N GLU A 72 -10.99 6.23 11.19
CA GLU A 72 -10.41 7.20 10.26
C GLU A 72 -9.42 6.51 9.31
N ILE A 73 -9.35 6.98 8.05
CA ILE A 73 -8.39 6.51 7.05
C ILE A 73 -7.80 7.70 6.28
N SER A 74 -6.60 7.53 5.70
CA SER A 74 -6.03 8.50 4.77
C SER A 74 -6.91 8.65 3.50
N PRO A 75 -7.42 9.85 3.15
CA PRO A 75 -8.24 10.03 1.95
C PRO A 75 -7.43 9.76 0.67
N ASP A 76 -6.23 10.30 0.61
CA ASP A 76 -5.27 10.15 -0.46
C ASP A 76 -3.99 9.47 0.03
N PRO A 77 -3.26 8.77 -0.86
CA PRO A 77 -1.98 8.19 -0.49
C PRO A 77 -0.95 9.30 -0.25
N VAL A 78 -0.16 9.16 0.81
CA VAL A 78 1.00 10.02 1.04
C VAL A 78 2.13 9.54 0.12
N MET A 79 2.67 10.48 -0.66
CA MET A 79 3.72 10.23 -1.65
C MET A 79 5.07 10.79 -1.18
N ALA A 80 6.15 10.19 -1.65
CA ALA A 80 7.50 10.72 -1.43
C ALA A 80 7.66 12.11 -2.07
N GLY A 81 8.31 13.02 -1.35
CA GLY A 81 8.65 14.35 -1.87
C GLY A 81 9.79 14.30 -2.91
N GLU A 82 10.07 15.44 -3.55
CA GLU A 82 11.11 15.52 -4.57
C GLU A 82 12.52 15.25 -4.02
N ALA A 83 12.83 15.78 -2.84
CA ALA A 83 14.11 15.56 -2.17
C ALA A 83 14.32 14.07 -1.84
N GLU A 84 13.29 13.41 -1.31
CA GLU A 84 13.32 11.98 -1.01
C GLU A 84 13.47 11.16 -2.28
N THR A 85 12.71 11.47 -3.33
CA THR A 85 12.80 10.77 -4.61
C THR A 85 14.18 10.89 -5.26
N ARG A 86 14.86 12.03 -5.06
CA ARG A 86 16.22 12.26 -5.56
C ARG A 86 17.25 11.45 -4.78
N ALA A 87 17.13 11.41 -3.46
CA ALA A 87 18.02 10.62 -2.60
C ALA A 87 17.76 9.11 -2.69
N ASN A 88 16.51 8.73 -2.94
CA ASN A 88 16.04 7.36 -3.04
C ASN A 88 15.10 7.19 -4.24
N PRO A 89 15.63 6.92 -5.45
CA PRO A 89 14.79 6.74 -6.65
C PRO A 89 13.72 5.65 -6.55
N ARG A 90 13.86 4.69 -5.61
CA ARG A 90 12.86 3.63 -5.38
C ARG A 90 11.60 4.16 -4.67
N SER A 91 11.67 5.28 -3.95
CA SER A 91 10.51 5.87 -3.27
C SER A 91 9.55 6.58 -4.22
N ARG A 92 9.97 6.86 -5.46
CA ARG A 92 9.15 7.54 -6.49
C ARG A 92 7.76 6.93 -6.69
N SER A 93 7.63 5.61 -6.55
CA SER A 93 6.36 4.89 -6.71
C SER A 93 5.73 4.46 -5.38
N ALA A 94 6.33 4.81 -4.25
CA ALA A 94 5.83 4.48 -2.93
C ALA A 94 4.56 5.27 -2.62
N LYS A 95 3.55 4.56 -2.12
CA LYS A 95 2.27 5.11 -1.70
C LYS A 95 1.98 4.62 -0.30
N LEU A 96 1.98 5.53 0.67
CA LEU A 96 1.61 5.24 2.04
C LEU A 96 0.11 5.51 2.25
N ARG A 97 -0.58 4.54 2.85
CA ARG A 97 -1.95 4.71 3.36
C ARG A 97 -2.00 4.29 4.81
N TRP A 98 -2.89 4.91 5.58
CA TRP A 98 -3.10 4.55 6.97
C TRP A 98 -4.58 4.44 7.32
N ALA A 99 -4.86 3.65 8.37
CA ALA A 99 -6.18 3.49 8.98
C ALA A 99 -6.02 3.43 10.50
N ARG A 100 -6.96 4.02 11.24
CA ARG A 100 -6.96 4.09 12.71
C ARG A 100 -8.21 3.44 13.29
N THR A 101 -8.07 2.63 14.33
CA THR A 101 -9.20 2.06 15.07
C THR A 101 -9.84 3.09 16.01
N GLY A 102 -11.11 2.88 16.37
CA GLY A 102 -11.76 3.68 17.42
C GLY A 102 -11.01 3.60 18.75
N ARG A 103 -11.11 4.66 19.56
CA ARG A 103 -10.55 4.68 20.92
C ARG A 103 -11.31 3.76 21.86
#